data_AF-A0A9E2UWR8-F1
#
_entry.id   AF-A0A9E2UWR8-F1
#
_cell.length_a   1.000
_cell.length_b   1.000
_cell.length_c   1.000
_cell.angle_alpha   90.00
_cell.angle_beta   90.00
_cell.angle_gamma   90.00
#
_symmetry.space_group_name_H-M   'P 1'
#
loop_
_entity.id
_entity.type
_entity.pdbx_description
1 polymer ?
#
loop_
_entity_poly.entity_id
_entity_poly.type
_entity_poly.pdbx_seq_one_letter_code
_entity_poly.pdbx_strand_id
1 'polypeptide(L)'
;MQKDELKRQAKVIDMMLTMHSILASRYSKLSKLLELSMLAISTILVALTFIDPRVLNYFNIETEIARIIIGASAIIVFFLSIVSLIVDWKGKATQHREAFNTLIPLKTEWREVLAFFNEQNDRSRADFARKSALILGNLIAIPDSKFNALKARHYHKIMLSKLISNHPGSSVILLRLCIWGRCNWKVLKTTPEG
;
A
#
# COMPACT_ATOMS: atom_id res chain seq x y z
N MET A 1 15.44 -29.13 -7.37
CA MET A 1 15.42 -27.80 -6.71
C MET A 1 16.09 -27.91 -5.35
N GLN A 2 17.06 -27.06 -5.04
CA GLN A 2 17.80 -27.10 -3.75
C GLN A 2 16.99 -26.43 -2.62
N LYS A 3 17.16 -26.89 -1.38
CA LYS A 3 16.44 -26.38 -0.19
C LYS A 3 16.70 -24.89 0.07
N ASP A 4 17.89 -24.40 -0.25
CA ASP A 4 18.25 -23.00 -0.02
C ASP A 4 17.63 -22.05 -1.05
N GLU A 5 17.49 -22.51 -2.30
CA GLU A 5 16.74 -21.78 -3.33
C GLU A 5 15.26 -21.66 -2.95
N LEU A 6 14.67 -22.72 -2.40
CA LEU A 6 13.34 -22.66 -1.81
C LEU A 6 13.25 -21.60 -0.70
N LYS A 7 14.16 -21.65 0.28
CA LYS A 7 14.19 -20.63 1.35
C LYS A 7 14.31 -19.21 0.81
N ARG A 8 15.10 -19.01 -0.26
CA ARG A 8 15.28 -17.71 -0.91
C ARG A 8 13.96 -17.23 -1.51
N GLN A 9 13.27 -18.07 -2.28
CA GLN A 9 11.99 -17.75 -2.89
C GLN A 9 10.89 -17.48 -1.85
N ALA A 10 10.85 -18.26 -0.76
CA ALA A 10 9.93 -18.01 0.36
C ALA A 10 10.12 -16.62 0.99
N LYS A 11 11.37 -16.15 1.14
CA LYS A 11 11.66 -14.79 1.62
C LYS A 11 11.16 -13.73 0.66
N VAL A 12 11.32 -13.94 -0.65
CA VAL A 12 10.83 -13.02 -1.68
C VAL A 12 9.31 -12.92 -1.63
N ILE A 13 8.60 -14.05 -1.50
CA ILE A 13 7.14 -14.09 -1.40
C ILE A 13 6.64 -13.36 -0.15
N ASP A 14 7.29 -13.57 1.00
CA ASP A 14 6.93 -12.87 2.25
C ASP A 14 7.13 -11.35 2.14
N MET A 15 8.19 -10.94 1.45
CA MET A 15 8.44 -9.54 1.12
C MET A 15 7.35 -9.00 0.20
N MET A 16 7.05 -9.67 -0.92
CA MET A 16 6.01 -9.27 -1.87
C MET A 16 4.64 -9.13 -1.21
N LEU A 17 4.23 -10.08 -0.36
CA LEU A 17 2.99 -10.00 0.42
C LEU A 17 2.89 -8.68 1.22
N THR A 18 3.98 -8.30 1.88
CA THR A 18 4.03 -7.04 2.63
C THR A 18 3.93 -5.84 1.69
N MET A 19 4.62 -5.87 0.56
CA MET A 19 4.61 -4.78 -0.44
C MET A 19 3.21 -4.58 -1.05
N HIS A 20 2.56 -5.66 -1.51
CA HIS A 20 1.21 -5.63 -2.09
C HIS A 20 0.17 -5.15 -1.08
N SER A 21 0.24 -5.60 0.17
CA SER A 21 -0.65 -5.14 1.25
C SER A 21 -0.52 -3.62 1.50
N ILE A 22 0.71 -3.10 1.52
CA ILE A 22 0.98 -1.66 1.71
C ILE A 22 0.45 -0.85 0.52
N LEU A 23 0.73 -1.30 -0.71
CA LEU A 23 0.28 -0.61 -1.93
C LEU A 23 -1.24 -0.61 -2.06
N ALA A 24 -1.90 -1.74 -1.84
CA ALA A 24 -3.36 -1.85 -1.84
C ALA A 24 -3.99 -0.88 -0.84
N SER A 25 -3.47 -0.84 0.39
CA SER A 25 -3.96 0.06 1.43
C SER A 25 -3.73 1.53 1.08
N ARG A 26 -2.58 1.89 0.51
CA ARG A 26 -2.26 3.26 0.12
C ARG A 26 -3.17 3.76 -0.99
N TYR A 27 -3.33 2.99 -2.06
CA TYR A 27 -4.20 3.38 -3.17
C TYR A 27 -5.67 3.40 -2.76
N SER A 28 -6.12 2.48 -1.89
CA SER A 28 -7.48 2.52 -1.35
C SER A 28 -7.75 3.80 -0.55
N LYS A 29 -6.78 4.25 0.27
CA LYS A 29 -6.91 5.51 1.02
C LYS A 29 -6.95 6.72 0.09
N LEU A 30 -6.10 6.76 -0.94
CA LEU A 30 -6.08 7.85 -1.91
C LEU A 30 -7.41 7.94 -2.68
N SER A 31 -7.92 6.79 -3.16
CA SER A 31 -9.22 6.73 -3.83
C SER A 31 -10.34 7.25 -2.93
N LYS A 32 -10.40 6.78 -1.68
CA LYS A 32 -11.42 7.21 -0.70
C LYS A 32 -11.33 8.68 -0.37
N LEU A 33 -10.11 9.20 -0.19
CA LEU A 33 -9.91 10.63 0.09
C LEU A 33 -10.41 11.49 -1.07
N LEU A 34 -10.09 11.09 -2.30
CA LEU A 34 -10.53 11.81 -3.49
C LEU A 34 -12.06 11.75 -3.66
N GLU A 35 -12.65 10.56 -3.53
CA GLU A 35 -14.11 10.37 -3.57
C GLU A 35 -14.82 11.21 -2.50
N LEU A 36 -14.31 11.21 -1.25
CA LEU A 36 -14.86 12.01 -0.16
C LEU A 36 -14.73 13.52 -0.42
N SER A 37 -13.60 13.95 -0.99
CA SER A 37 -13.39 15.37 -1.32
C SER A 37 -14.33 15.83 -2.44
N MET A 38 -14.52 15.03 -3.49
CA MET A 38 -15.47 15.32 -4.56
C MET A 38 -16.89 15.39 -4.00
N LEU A 39 -17.28 14.41 -3.16
CA LEU A 39 -18.60 14.40 -2.52
C LEU A 39 -18.82 15.66 -1.69
N ALA A 40 -17.85 16.05 -0.84
CA ALA A 40 -17.97 17.24 -0.02
C ALA A 40 -18.13 18.52 -0.84
N ILE A 41 -17.32 18.71 -1.89
CA ILE A 41 -17.41 19.89 -2.76
C ILE A 41 -18.74 19.88 -3.53
N SER A 42 -19.17 18.73 -4.05
CA SER A 42 -20.47 18.59 -4.73
C SER A 42 -21.64 18.88 -3.79
N THR A 43 -21.60 18.44 -2.53
CA THR A 43 -22.65 18.77 -1.55
C THR A 43 -22.69 20.27 -1.25
N ILE A 44 -21.53 20.92 -1.08
CA ILE A 44 -21.46 22.38 -0.89
C ILE A 44 -22.01 23.10 -2.12
N LEU A 45 -21.64 22.65 -3.32
CA LEU A 45 -22.11 23.22 -4.58
C LEU A 45 -23.64 23.16 -4.67
N VAL A 46 -24.23 21.98 -4.42
CA VAL A 46 -25.68 21.79 -4.42
C VAL A 46 -26.34 22.66 -3.35
N ALA A 47 -25.80 22.71 -2.13
CA ALA A 47 -26.34 23.57 -1.08
C ALA A 47 -26.35 25.05 -1.51
N LEU A 48 -25.25 25.55 -2.06
CA LEU A 48 -25.12 26.94 -2.56
C LEU A 48 -26.12 27.25 -3.68
N THR A 49 -26.49 26.28 -4.52
CA THR A 49 -27.49 26.52 -5.59
C THR A 49 -28.90 26.79 -5.05
N PHE A 50 -29.21 26.36 -3.83
CA PHE A 50 -30.53 26.57 -3.21
C PHE A 50 -30.57 27.77 -2.25
N ILE A 51 -29.45 28.45 -2.00
CA ILE A 51 -29.44 29.60 -1.08
C ILE A 51 -30.05 30.82 -1.77
N ASP A 52 -31.08 31.39 -1.16
CA ASP A 52 -31.70 32.64 -1.59
C ASP A 52 -30.70 33.82 -1.43
N PRO A 53 -30.56 34.72 -2.42
CA PRO A 53 -29.77 35.95 -2.31
C PRO A 53 -29.98 36.75 -1.01
N ARG A 54 -31.17 36.72 -0.43
CA ARG A 54 -31.47 37.38 0.86
C ARG A 54 -30.66 36.80 2.01
N VAL A 55 -30.46 35.49 2.02
CA VAL A 55 -29.66 34.79 3.04
C VAL A 55 -28.18 35.07 2.84
N LEU A 56 -27.70 35.14 1.59
CA LEU A 56 -26.30 35.53 1.30
C LEU A 56 -25.99 36.95 1.77
N ASN A 57 -26.92 37.89 1.55
CA ASN A 57 -26.77 39.27 2.02
C ASN A 57 -26.73 39.36 3.55
N TYR A 58 -27.41 38.47 4.29
CA TYR A 58 -27.30 38.43 5.76
C TYR A 58 -25.88 38.09 6.24
N PHE A 59 -25.15 37.28 5.47
CA PHE A 59 -23.73 36.96 5.74
C PHE A 59 -22.75 37.96 5.11
N ASN A 60 -23.22 39.08 4.56
CA ASN A 60 -22.40 40.04 3.79
C ASN A 60 -21.64 39.39 2.62
N ILE A 61 -22.17 38.32 2.03
CA ILE A 61 -21.57 37.69 0.85
C ILE A 61 -22.24 38.26 -0.40
N GLU A 62 -21.45 38.91 -1.24
CA GLU A 62 -21.93 39.42 -2.54
C GLU A 62 -22.36 38.26 -3.46
N THR A 63 -23.50 38.44 -4.11
CA THR A 63 -24.11 37.43 -5.00
C THR A 63 -23.22 37.08 -6.19
N GLU A 64 -22.40 38.02 -6.67
CA GLU A 64 -21.43 37.78 -7.75
C GLU A 64 -20.32 36.83 -7.29
N ILE A 65 -19.77 37.04 -6.08
CA ILE A 65 -18.75 36.17 -5.49
C ILE A 65 -19.29 34.75 -5.33
N ALA A 66 -20.54 34.60 -4.87
CA ALA A 66 -21.19 33.30 -4.74
C ALA A 66 -21.27 32.56 -6.10
N ARG A 67 -21.64 33.26 -7.18
CA ARG A 67 -21.66 32.68 -8.54
C ARG A 67 -20.28 32.24 -9.02
N ILE A 68 -19.26 33.05 -8.77
CA ILE A 68 -17.87 32.71 -9.12
C ILE A 68 -17.42 31.46 -8.35
N ILE A 69 -17.72 31.38 -7.04
CA ILE A 69 -17.38 30.22 -6.20
C ILE A 69 -18.08 28.95 -6.71
N ILE A 70 -19.36 29.04 -7.07
CA ILE A 70 -20.12 27.92 -7.65
C ILE A 70 -19.45 27.44 -8.94
N GLY A 71 -19.16 28.35 -9.88
CA GLY A 71 -18.50 28.03 -11.15
C GLY A 71 -17.11 27.41 -10.95
N ALA A 72 -16.27 28.02 -10.11
CA ALA A 72 -14.94 27.52 -9.82
C ALA A 72 -14.97 26.13 -9.15
N SER A 73 -15.89 25.92 -8.20
CA SER A 73 -16.07 24.64 -7.52
C SER A 73 -16.51 23.54 -8.49
N ALA A 74 -17.41 23.85 -9.43
CA ALA A 74 -17.83 22.90 -10.47
C ALA A 74 -16.67 22.48 -11.37
N ILE A 75 -15.83 23.43 -11.79
CA ILE A 75 -14.62 23.16 -12.58
C ILE A 75 -13.65 22.25 -11.80
N ILE A 76 -13.43 22.52 -10.51
CA ILE A 76 -12.56 21.70 -9.65
C ILE A 76 -13.11 20.27 -9.54
N VAL A 77 -14.41 20.10 -9.28
CA VAL A 77 -15.04 18.76 -9.20
C VAL A 77 -14.88 18.00 -10.52
N PHE A 78 -15.12 18.67 -11.65
CA PHE A 78 -14.95 18.07 -12.98
C PHE A 78 -13.49 17.67 -13.24
N PHE A 79 -12.53 18.51 -12.88
CA PHE A 79 -11.11 18.17 -13.01
C PHE A 79 -10.73 16.97 -12.12
N LEU A 80 -11.17 16.95 -10.86
CA LEU A 80 -10.92 15.84 -9.94
C LEU A 80 -11.55 14.54 -10.43
N SER A 81 -12.72 14.58 -11.08
CA SER A 81 -13.36 13.39 -11.64
C SER A 81 -12.55 12.81 -12.82
N ILE A 82 -12.01 13.67 -13.69
CA ILE A 82 -11.09 13.24 -14.76
C ILE A 82 -9.82 12.61 -14.18
N VAL A 83 -9.21 13.25 -13.18
CA VAL A 83 -8.01 12.70 -12.49
C VAL A 83 -8.33 11.34 -11.86
N SER A 84 -9.50 11.21 -11.21
CA SER A 84 -9.96 9.94 -10.65
C SER A 84 -10.04 8.84 -11.71
N LEU A 85 -10.59 9.18 -12.87
CA LEU A 85 -10.80 8.26 -13.98
C LEU A 85 -9.48 7.82 -14.61
N ILE A 86 -8.55 8.76 -14.83
CA ILE A 86 -7.27 8.47 -15.49
C ILE A 86 -6.33 7.69 -14.57
N VAL A 87 -6.23 8.07 -13.30
CA VAL A 87 -5.24 7.47 -12.40
C VAL A 87 -5.67 6.09 -11.90
N ASP A 88 -6.97 5.86 -11.81
CA ASP A 88 -7.62 4.61 -11.35
C ASP A 88 -6.96 4.03 -10.10
N TRP A 89 -6.93 4.83 -9.02
CA TRP A 89 -6.41 4.36 -7.73
C TRP A 89 -7.21 3.17 -7.19
N LYS A 90 -8.51 3.12 -7.50
CA LYS A 90 -9.40 2.04 -7.06
C LYS A 90 -9.01 0.72 -7.73
N GLY A 91 -8.88 0.68 -9.05
CA GLY A 91 -8.44 -0.50 -9.78
C GLY A 91 -7.05 -0.97 -9.35
N LYS A 92 -6.08 -0.05 -9.22
CA LYS A 92 -4.74 -0.38 -8.69
C LYS A 92 -4.79 -0.96 -7.28
N ALA A 93 -5.65 -0.44 -6.40
CA ALA A 93 -5.81 -0.98 -5.06
C ALA A 93 -6.35 -2.42 -5.09
N THR A 94 -7.35 -2.68 -5.94
CA THR A 94 -7.95 -4.00 -6.15
C THR A 94 -6.94 -5.00 -6.72
N GLN A 95 -6.22 -4.65 -7.78
CA GLN A 95 -5.20 -5.52 -8.39
C GLN A 95 -4.10 -5.92 -7.39
N HIS A 96 -3.63 -4.98 -6.56
CA HIS A 96 -2.66 -5.33 -5.52
C HIS A 96 -3.29 -6.14 -4.37
N ARG A 97 -4.57 -5.96 -4.05
CA ARG A 97 -5.30 -6.79 -3.07
C ARG A 97 -5.46 -8.21 -3.59
N GLU A 98 -5.82 -8.38 -4.85
CA GLU A 98 -5.91 -9.68 -5.51
C GLU A 98 -4.55 -10.38 -5.52
N ALA A 99 -3.48 -9.68 -5.91
CA ALA A 99 -2.12 -10.22 -5.83
C ALA A 99 -1.75 -10.68 -4.42
N PHE A 100 -2.11 -9.90 -3.39
CA PHE A 100 -1.92 -10.29 -2.00
C PHE A 100 -2.73 -11.57 -1.65
N ASN A 101 -4.00 -11.65 -2.05
CA ASN A 101 -4.86 -12.80 -1.79
C ASN A 101 -4.35 -14.06 -2.51
N THR A 102 -3.80 -13.93 -3.72
CA THR A 102 -3.20 -15.03 -4.48
C THR A 102 -1.89 -15.52 -3.86
N LEU A 103 -1.10 -14.61 -3.27
CA LEU A 103 0.17 -14.95 -2.62
C LEU A 103 0.01 -15.63 -1.25
N ILE A 104 -1.11 -15.43 -0.55
CA ILE A 104 -1.37 -16.07 0.76
C ILE A 104 -1.35 -17.61 0.67
N PRO A 105 -2.19 -18.27 -0.16
CA PRO A 105 -2.20 -19.72 -0.26
C PRO A 105 -0.85 -20.24 -0.76
N LEU A 106 -0.23 -19.53 -1.72
CA LEU A 106 1.11 -19.85 -2.18
C LEU A 106 2.11 -19.89 -1.02
N LYS A 107 2.10 -18.89 -0.12
CA LYS A 107 2.97 -18.89 1.08
C LYS A 107 2.71 -20.09 2.01
N THR A 108 1.47 -20.54 2.14
CA THR A 108 1.13 -21.72 2.94
C THR A 108 1.68 -22.98 2.30
N GLU A 109 1.45 -23.20 1.01
CA GLU A 109 2.02 -24.32 0.25
C GLU A 109 3.56 -24.32 0.31
N TRP A 110 4.17 -23.14 0.24
CA TRP A 110 5.62 -22.97 0.42
C TRP A 110 6.13 -23.46 1.78
N ARG A 111 5.37 -23.24 2.85
CA ARG A 111 5.74 -23.71 4.19
C ARG A 111 5.64 -25.22 4.29
N GLU A 112 4.62 -25.81 3.68
CA GLU A 112 4.42 -27.27 3.63
C GLU A 112 5.55 -27.95 2.85
N VAL A 113 5.85 -27.47 1.64
CA VAL A 113 6.95 -27.99 0.81
C VAL A 113 8.30 -27.88 1.54
N LEU A 114 8.52 -26.81 2.31
CA LEU A 114 9.75 -26.61 3.05
C LEU A 114 9.84 -27.52 4.30
N ALA A 115 8.71 -27.79 4.96
CA ALA A 115 8.64 -28.70 6.10
C ALA A 115 8.91 -30.16 5.67
N PHE A 116 8.29 -30.59 4.57
CA PHE A 116 8.39 -31.96 4.05
C PHE A 116 9.42 -32.11 2.92
N PHE A 117 10.42 -31.21 2.85
CA PHE A 117 11.36 -31.16 1.72
C PHE A 117 12.11 -32.49 1.50
N ASN A 118 12.45 -33.21 2.57
CA ASN A 118 13.18 -34.47 2.50
C ASN A 118 12.27 -35.66 2.13
N GLU A 119 10.97 -35.54 2.35
CA GLU A 119 9.98 -36.59 2.12
C GLU A 119 9.32 -36.46 0.74
N GLN A 120 9.46 -35.31 0.08
CA GLN A 120 8.86 -35.05 -1.23
C GLN A 120 9.71 -35.54 -2.41
N ASN A 121 9.03 -36.26 -3.31
CA ASN A 121 9.55 -36.64 -4.61
C ASN A 121 9.97 -35.42 -5.45
N ASP A 122 10.99 -35.59 -6.29
CA ASP A 122 11.49 -34.52 -7.18
C ASP A 122 10.42 -33.99 -8.14
N ARG A 123 9.51 -34.86 -8.60
CA ARG A 123 8.40 -34.48 -9.48
C ARG A 123 7.46 -33.47 -8.83
N SER A 124 7.05 -33.72 -7.58
CA SER A 124 6.19 -32.81 -6.81
C SER A 124 6.85 -31.43 -6.62
N ARG A 125 8.17 -31.41 -6.41
CA ARG A 125 8.95 -30.17 -6.29
C ARG A 125 9.03 -29.39 -7.60
N ALA A 126 9.21 -30.08 -8.73
CA ALA A 126 9.21 -29.46 -10.05
C ALA A 126 7.83 -28.89 -10.43
N ASP A 127 6.76 -29.63 -10.14
CA ASP A 127 5.39 -29.18 -10.37
C ASP A 127 5.05 -27.94 -9.54
N PHE A 128 5.46 -27.92 -8.27
CA PHE A 128 5.31 -26.76 -7.40
C PHE A 128 6.09 -25.54 -7.93
N ALA A 129 7.35 -25.73 -8.35
CA ALA A 129 8.16 -24.66 -8.91
C ALA A 129 7.49 -24.05 -10.14
N ARG A 130 6.97 -24.88 -11.06
CA ARG A 130 6.23 -24.42 -12.25
C ARG A 130 4.97 -23.64 -11.88
N LYS A 131 4.14 -24.16 -10.96
CA LYS A 131 2.95 -23.46 -10.47
C LYS A 131 3.30 -22.12 -9.86
N SER A 132 4.34 -22.07 -9.03
CA SER A 132 4.79 -20.83 -8.37
C SER A 132 5.27 -19.79 -9.37
N ALA A 133 6.02 -20.19 -10.42
CA ALA A 133 6.49 -19.29 -11.46
C ALA A 133 5.33 -18.71 -12.27
N LEU A 134 4.32 -19.52 -12.61
CA LEU A 134 3.11 -19.06 -13.29
C LEU A 134 2.33 -18.04 -12.45
N ILE A 135 2.14 -18.33 -11.16
CA ILE A 135 1.46 -17.39 -10.25
C ILE A 135 2.23 -16.08 -10.19
N LEU A 136 3.55 -16.12 -9.94
CA LEU A 136 4.38 -14.93 -9.82
C LEU A 136 4.44 -14.11 -11.12
N GLY A 137 4.45 -14.76 -12.28
CA GLY A 137 4.44 -14.10 -13.59
C GLY A 137 3.13 -13.36 -13.90
N ASN A 138 2.01 -13.77 -13.28
CA ASN A 138 0.69 -13.17 -13.51
C ASN A 138 0.34 -12.06 -12.49
N LEU A 139 1.21 -11.76 -11.53
CA LEU A 139 0.95 -10.70 -10.56
C LEU A 139 1.23 -9.32 -11.15
N ILE A 140 0.45 -8.33 -10.71
CA ILE A 140 0.75 -6.92 -11.00
C ILE A 140 2.16 -6.56 -10.51
N ALA A 141 2.94 -5.91 -11.38
CA ALA A 141 4.28 -5.49 -11.06
C ALA A 141 4.29 -4.44 -9.93
N ILE A 142 5.31 -4.52 -9.07
CA ILE A 142 5.58 -3.51 -8.05
C ILE A 142 6.42 -2.42 -8.72
N PRO A 143 6.03 -1.13 -8.65
CA PRO A 143 6.81 -0.06 -9.26
C PRO A 143 8.24 0.02 -8.69
N ASP A 144 9.25 0.01 -9.56
CA ASP A 144 10.67 0.00 -9.17
C ASP A 144 11.05 1.19 -8.30
N SER A 145 10.52 2.38 -8.60
CA SER A 145 10.73 3.60 -7.81
C SER A 145 10.28 3.46 -6.35
N LYS A 146 9.36 2.54 -6.05
CA LYS A 146 8.84 2.28 -4.70
C LYS A 146 9.49 1.04 -4.07
N PHE A 147 10.18 0.21 -4.84
CA PHE A 147 10.66 -1.09 -4.40
C PHE A 147 11.57 -0.98 -3.16
N ASN A 148 12.59 -0.12 -3.21
CA ASN A 148 13.54 0.05 -2.10
C ASN A 148 12.86 0.57 -0.82
N ALA A 149 11.95 1.55 -0.96
CA ALA A 149 11.21 2.09 0.17
C ALA A 149 10.26 1.03 0.79
N LEU A 150 9.59 0.24 -0.05
CA LEU A 150 8.71 -0.84 0.42
C LEU A 150 9.50 -1.98 1.07
N LYS A 151 10.68 -2.31 0.53
CA LYS A 151 11.62 -3.29 1.09
C LYS A 151 12.07 -2.85 2.47
N ALA A 152 12.48 -1.59 2.63
CA ALA A 152 12.85 -1.03 3.93
C ALA A 152 11.70 -1.12 4.94
N ARG A 153 10.47 -0.80 4.53
CA ARG A 153 9.26 -0.94 5.38
C ARG A 153 9.01 -2.40 5.80
N HIS A 154 9.20 -3.36 4.90
CA HIS A 154 9.08 -4.78 5.23
C HIS A 154 10.10 -5.21 6.29
N TYR A 155 11.37 -4.87 6.13
CA TYR A 155 12.39 -5.17 7.13
C TYR A 155 12.12 -4.48 8.47
N HIS A 156 11.68 -3.21 8.45
CA HIS A 156 11.28 -2.51 9.66
C HIS A 156 10.12 -3.22 10.38
N LYS A 157 9.11 -3.69 9.63
CA LYS A 157 8.00 -4.49 10.19
C LYS A 157 8.50 -5.78 10.84
N ILE A 158 9.40 -6.52 10.19
CA ILE A 158 9.98 -7.76 10.75
C ILE A 158 10.74 -7.44 12.05
N MET A 159 11.59 -6.42 12.04
CA MET A 159 12.37 -6.03 13.23
C MET A 159 11.45 -5.62 14.39
N LEU A 160 10.44 -4.80 14.11
CA LEU A 160 9.47 -4.38 15.10
C LEU A 160 8.70 -5.57 15.68
N SER A 161 8.27 -6.50 14.83
CA SER A 161 7.60 -7.73 15.27
C SER A 161 8.51 -8.56 16.18
N LYS A 162 9.79 -8.72 15.84
CA LYS A 162 10.76 -9.46 16.67
C LYS A 162 10.97 -8.79 18.03
N LEU A 163 11.08 -7.46 18.07
CA LEU A 163 11.25 -6.73 19.34
C LEU A 163 10.01 -6.80 20.22
N ILE A 164 8.82 -6.71 19.64
CA ILE A 164 7.55 -6.88 20.37
C ILE A 164 7.48 -8.28 20.99
N SER A 165 7.89 -9.32 20.24
CA SER A 165 7.92 -10.68 20.75
C SER A 165 8.94 -10.88 21.88
N ASN A 166 10.09 -10.20 21.83
CA ASN A 166 11.13 -10.32 22.86
C ASN A 166 10.83 -9.50 24.13
N HIS A 167 10.09 -8.40 24.00
CA HIS A 167 9.79 -7.49 25.11
C HIS A 167 8.28 -7.15 25.15
N PRO A 168 7.42 -8.11 25.55
CA PRO A 168 6.00 -7.86 25.71
C PRO A 168 5.78 -6.76 26.76
N GLY A 169 4.93 -5.77 26.44
CA GLY A 169 4.62 -4.64 27.33
C GLY A 169 5.42 -3.35 27.05
N SER A 170 6.43 -3.40 26.17
CA SER A 170 7.11 -2.17 25.73
C SER A 170 6.25 -1.32 24.81
N SER A 171 6.33 0.01 24.93
CA SER A 171 5.58 0.90 24.05
C SER A 171 6.11 0.85 22.61
N VAL A 172 5.19 0.77 21.64
CA VAL A 172 5.54 0.66 20.21
C VAL A 172 6.38 1.85 19.73
N ILE A 173 6.16 3.03 20.31
CA ILE A 173 6.88 4.26 19.97
C ILE A 173 8.36 4.16 20.36
N LEU A 174 8.66 3.69 21.59
CA LEU A 174 10.04 3.49 22.04
C LEU A 174 10.76 2.45 21.18
N LEU A 175 10.08 1.35 20.84
CA LEU A 175 10.66 0.33 19.96
C LEU A 175 10.99 0.88 18.57
N ARG A 176 10.13 1.74 18.00
CA ARG A 176 10.40 2.39 16.70
C ARG A 176 11.60 3.32 16.76
N LEU A 177 11.70 4.16 17.79
CA LEU A 177 12.84 5.05 18.00
C LEU A 177 14.15 4.27 18.17
N CYS A 178 14.12 3.18 18.94
CA CYS A 178 15.27 2.31 19.12
C CYS A 178 15.73 1.66 17.81
N ILE A 179 14.80 1.16 16.97
CA ILE A 179 15.14 0.61 15.64
C ILE A 179 15.78 1.69 14.77
N TRP A 180 15.17 2.88 14.72
CA TRP A 180 15.67 3.99 13.90
C TRP A 180 17.09 4.39 14.31
N GLY A 181 17.34 4.59 15.60
CA GLY A 181 18.67 4.91 16.13
C GLY A 181 19.70 3.82 15.82
N ARG A 182 19.35 2.55 16.04
CA ARG A 182 20.26 1.42 15.77
C ARG A 182 20.60 1.27 14.29
N CYS A 183 19.64 1.50 13.39
CA CYS A 183 19.87 1.44 11.96
C CYS A 183 20.79 2.58 11.48
N ASN A 184 20.54 3.82 11.91
CA ASN A 184 21.38 4.95 11.53
C ASN A 184 22.81 4.82 12.10
N TRP A 185 22.95 4.37 13.35
CA TRP A 185 24.25 4.14 13.97
C TRP A 185 25.07 3.07 13.24
N LYS A 186 24.43 2.00 12.76
CA LYS A 186 25.12 0.98 11.96
C LYS A 186 25.60 1.54 10.64
N VAL A 187 24.77 2.31 9.93
CA VAL A 187 25.15 2.95 8.67
C VAL A 187 26.39 3.80 8.88
N LEU A 188 26.39 4.68 9.90
CA LEU A 188 27.53 5.54 10.25
C LEU A 188 28.82 4.76 10.51
N LYS A 189 28.76 3.57 11.13
CA LYS A 189 29.94 2.73 11.39
C LYS A 189 30.43 1.96 10.17
N THR A 190 29.55 1.70 9.20
CA THR A 190 29.88 0.90 8.00
C THR A 190 30.22 1.74 6.79
N THR A 191 30.04 3.05 6.82
CA THR A 191 30.58 3.94 5.79
C THR A 191 32.10 3.94 5.94
N PRO A 192 32.87 3.29 5.04
CA PRO A 192 34.31 3.52 5.00
C PRO A 192 34.49 4.97 4.59
N GLU A 193 35.39 5.69 5.26
CA GLU A 193 35.88 6.97 4.76
C GLU A 193 36.32 6.76 3.31
N GLY A 194 35.64 7.45 2.39
CA GLY A 194 36.00 7.49 0.97
C GLY A 194 37.15 8.44 0.74
#